data_AF-A0A292PRM7-F1
#
_entry.id   AF-A0A292PRM7-F1
#
_cell.length_a   1.000
_cell.length_b   1.000
_cell.length_c   1.000
_cell.angle_alpha   90.00
_cell.angle_beta   90.00
_cell.angle_gamma   90.00
#
_symmetry.space_group_name_H-M   'P 1'
#
loop_
_entity.id
_entity.type
_entity.pdbx_description
1 polymer ?
#
loop_
_entity_poly.entity_id
_entity_poly.type
_entity_poly.pdbx_seq_one_letter_code
_entity_poly.pdbx_strand_id
1 'polypeptide(L)'
;IPYRRNSRFTGRKDLLESIKRICSHNDHTRIALHGLGGSGKTQIALEYAYQCVSEIDCHVFWVQGSGVLKFIEGFKAIAQHVRIPLASAEMEQEELLSSIK
;
A
#
# COMPACT_ATOMS: atom_id res chain seq x y z
N ILE A 1 -7.10 6.59 -3.22
CA ILE A 1 -7.21 6.17 -1.80
C ILE A 1 -8.66 5.79 -1.50
N PRO A 2 -8.96 4.58 -1.01
CA PRO A 2 -10.33 4.03 -0.98
C PRO A 2 -11.21 4.57 0.16
N TYR A 3 -10.63 5.19 1.18
CA TYR A 3 -11.34 5.73 2.33
C TYR A 3 -11.01 7.20 2.49
N ARG A 4 -11.98 8.00 2.95
CA ARG A 4 -11.75 9.41 3.29
C ARG A 4 -10.78 9.53 4.47
N ARG A 5 -9.97 10.59 4.48
CA ARG A 5 -9.10 10.93 5.62
C ARG A 5 -9.95 11.10 6.87
N ASN A 6 -9.52 10.50 7.97
CA ASN A 6 -10.17 10.67 9.26
C ASN A 6 -9.72 12.00 9.90
N SER A 7 -10.58 13.01 9.91
CA SER A 7 -10.29 14.32 10.53
C SER A 7 -10.12 14.25 12.06
N ARG A 8 -10.51 13.15 12.69
CA ARG A 8 -10.36 12.89 14.13
C ARG A 8 -9.22 11.92 14.42
N PHE A 9 -8.29 11.69 13.48
CA PHE A 9 -7.09 10.91 13.75
C PHE A 9 -6.23 11.67 14.78
N THR A 10 -5.90 11.00 15.89
CA THR A 10 -5.13 11.61 16.99
C THR A 10 -4.11 10.64 17.56
N GLY A 11 -3.05 11.17 18.17
CA GLY A 11 -1.95 10.36 18.70
C GLY A 11 -1.12 9.70 17.58
N ARG A 12 -0.25 8.75 17.95
CA ARG A 12 0.60 7.99 17.02
C ARG A 12 1.57 8.83 16.16
N LYS A 13 1.80 10.10 16.53
CA LYS A 13 2.75 10.99 15.86
C LYS A 13 4.15 10.35 15.76
N ASP A 14 4.65 9.82 16.87
CA ASP A 14 5.97 9.18 16.91
C ASP A 14 6.08 7.98 15.95
N LEU A 15 4.98 7.23 15.79
CA LEU A 15 4.93 6.11 14.85
C LEU A 15 4.93 6.60 13.39
N LEU A 16 4.17 7.65 13.08
CA LEU A 16 4.17 8.27 11.75
C LEU A 16 5.54 8.85 11.39
N GLU A 17 6.18 9.55 12.33
CA GLU A 17 7.55 10.05 12.16
C GLU A 17 8.57 8.93 11.95
N SER A 18 8.38 7.79 12.65
CA SER A 18 9.22 6.61 12.44
C SER A 18 9.06 6.05 11.03
N ILE A 19 7.82 5.94 10.53
CA ILE A 19 7.53 5.51 9.15
C ILE A 19 8.20 6.48 8.15
N LYS A 20 8.02 7.79 8.34
CA LYS A 20 8.59 8.84 7.49
C LYS A 20 10.12 8.75 7.42
N ARG A 21 10.78 8.55 8.56
CA ARG A 21 12.24 8.39 8.64
C ARG A 21 12.75 7.15 7.91
N ILE A 22 12.03 6.04 8.02
CA ILE A 22 12.40 4.81 7.29
C ILE A 22 12.23 5.03 5.79
N CYS A 23 11.14 5.70 5.35
CA CYS A 23 10.88 6.00 3.94
C CYS A 23 11.75 7.11 3.33
N SER A 24 12.45 7.93 4.12
CA SER A 24 13.26 9.04 3.61
C SER A 24 14.60 8.62 2.99
N HIS A 25 14.99 7.36 3.19
CA HIS A 25 16.17 6.80 2.55
C HIS A 25 15.73 6.32 1.15
N ASN A 26 16.31 6.89 0.08
CA ASN A 26 15.91 6.76 -1.34
C ASN A 26 15.91 5.32 -1.94
N ASP A 27 15.85 4.30 -1.09
CA ASP A 27 15.78 2.90 -1.45
C ASP A 27 14.34 2.39 -1.44
N HIS A 28 14.09 1.29 -2.17
CA HIS A 28 12.82 0.57 -2.18
C HIS A 28 12.50 0.00 -0.77
N THR A 29 11.82 0.83 0.02
CA THR A 29 11.49 0.55 1.41
C THR A 29 10.20 -0.27 1.53
N ARG A 30 10.20 -1.28 2.40
CA ARG A 30 9.02 -2.09 2.75
C ARG A 30 8.77 -2.02 4.25
N ILE A 31 7.55 -1.64 4.63
CA ILE A 31 7.14 -1.50 6.03
C ILE A 31 5.91 -2.38 6.29
N ALA A 32 5.95 -3.14 7.37
CA ALA A 32 4.81 -3.92 7.84
C ALA A 32 4.24 -3.29 9.11
N LEU A 33 2.96 -2.91 9.08
CA LEU A 33 2.21 -2.53 10.28
C LEU A 33 1.52 -3.78 10.84
N HIS A 34 1.92 -4.22 12.04
CA HIS A 34 1.38 -5.41 12.69
C HIS A 34 0.79 -5.10 14.07
N GLY A 35 -0.09 -5.98 14.58
CA GLY A 35 -0.79 -5.82 15.85
C GLY A 35 -2.22 -6.37 15.81
N LEU A 36 -2.89 -6.36 16.97
CA LEU A 36 -4.23 -6.94 17.16
C LEU A 36 -5.29 -6.37 16.19
N GLY A 37 -6.34 -7.14 15.91
CA GLY A 37 -7.53 -6.64 15.23
C GLY A 37 -8.07 -5.36 15.89
N GLY A 38 -8.50 -4.38 15.09
CA GLY A 38 -9.02 -3.11 15.61
C GLY A 38 -7.98 -2.11 16.14
N SER A 39 -6.68 -2.43 16.16
CA SER A 39 -5.63 -1.53 16.67
C SER A 39 -5.35 -0.26 15.84
N GLY A 40 -6.06 -0.07 14.72
CA GLY A 40 -5.94 1.13 13.88
C GLY A 40 -4.86 1.07 12.79
N LYS A 41 -4.27 -0.09 12.47
CA LYS A 41 -3.23 -0.25 11.43
C LYS A 41 -3.60 0.41 10.09
N THR A 42 -4.80 0.14 9.59
CA THR A 42 -5.31 0.73 8.35
C THR A 42 -5.47 2.24 8.45
N GLN A 43 -5.90 2.75 9.61
CA GLN A 43 -6.02 4.19 9.85
C GLN A 43 -4.64 4.88 9.86
N ILE A 44 -3.61 4.24 10.43
CA ILE A 44 -2.23 4.73 10.41
C ILE A 44 -1.70 4.80 8.98
N ALA A 45 -1.89 3.74 8.18
CA ALA A 45 -1.46 3.71 6.79
C ALA A 45 -2.18 4.77 5.92
N LEU A 46 -3.48 4.97 6.14
CA LEU A 46 -4.25 6.01 5.47
C LEU A 46 -3.76 7.41 5.84
N GLU A 47 -3.54 7.66 7.13
CA GLU A 47 -3.06 8.96 7.59
C GLU A 47 -1.69 9.29 6.99
N TYR A 48 -0.76 8.33 6.99
CA TYR A 48 0.53 8.50 6.34
C TYR A 48 0.39 8.77 4.84
N ALA A 49 -0.45 8.01 4.13
CA ALA A 49 -0.71 8.23 2.70
C ALA A 49 -1.25 9.64 2.40
N TYR A 50 -2.16 10.16 3.24
CA TYR A 50 -2.66 11.52 3.08
C TYR A 50 -1.60 12.59 3.38
N GLN A 51 -0.70 12.35 4.34
CA GLN A 51 0.43 13.24 4.60
C GLN A 51 1.41 13.26 3.41
N CYS A 52 1.72 12.09 2.84
CA CYS A 52 2.57 11.99 1.65
C CYS A 52 2.01 12.83 0.49
N VAL A 53 0.72 12.68 0.16
CA VAL A 53 0.08 13.44 -0.94
C VAL A 53 0.11 14.96 -0.68
N SER A 54 0.08 15.40 0.58
CA SER A 54 0.14 16.83 0.92
C SER A 54 1.55 17.41 1.00
N GLU A 55 2.56 16.59 1.29
CA GLU A 55 3.92 17.04 1.58
C GLU A 55 4.91 16.72 0.46
N ILE A 56 4.64 15.69 -0.33
CA ILE A 56 5.53 15.11 -1.33
C ILE A 56 4.73 14.99 -2.63
N ASP A 57 5.33 15.40 -3.76
CA ASP A 57 4.76 15.12 -5.06
C ASP A 57 4.94 13.63 -5.39
N CYS A 58 3.99 12.80 -4.95
CA CYS A 58 4.04 11.35 -5.13
C CYS A 58 2.69 10.76 -5.54
N HIS A 59 2.77 9.62 -6.23
CA HIS A 59 1.60 8.81 -6.57
C HIS A 59 1.35 7.75 -5.50
N VAL A 60 0.14 7.74 -4.94
CA VAL A 60 -0.28 6.75 -3.95
C VAL A 60 -1.27 5.77 -4.56
N PHE A 61 -0.89 4.50 -4.58
CA PHE A 61 -1.75 3.39 -4.98
C PHE A 61 -2.15 2.56 -3.77
N TRP A 62 -3.40 2.09 -3.75
CA TRP A 62 -3.93 1.27 -2.66
C TRP A 62 -4.42 -0.07 -3.20
N VAL A 63 -3.84 -1.16 -2.71
CA VAL A 63 -4.14 -2.53 -3.16
C VAL A 63 -4.76 -3.34 -2.03
N GLN A 64 -5.74 -4.18 -2.37
CA GLN A 64 -6.48 -5.01 -1.43
C GLN A 64 -5.74 -6.33 -1.20
N GLY A 65 -5.06 -6.45 -0.05
CA GLY A 65 -4.20 -7.60 0.25
C GLY A 65 -4.85 -8.79 0.96
N SER A 66 -6.19 -8.93 0.98
CA SER A 66 -6.83 -10.05 1.71
C SER A 66 -6.74 -11.41 1.00
N GLY A 67 -6.02 -11.48 -0.12
CA GLY A 67 -5.87 -12.67 -0.91
C GLY A 67 -5.02 -12.38 -2.14
N VAL A 68 -4.33 -13.41 -2.63
CA VAL A 68 -3.38 -13.31 -3.74
C VAL A 68 -4.06 -12.79 -5.00
N LEU A 69 -5.23 -13.33 -5.34
CA LEU A 69 -5.99 -12.92 -6.53
C LEU A 69 -6.28 -11.41 -6.52
N LYS A 70 -6.87 -10.91 -5.43
CA LYS A 70 -7.20 -9.49 -5.23
C LYS A 70 -5.97 -8.60 -5.22
N PHE A 71 -4.85 -9.11 -4.71
CA PHE A 71 -3.58 -8.42 -4.72
C PHE A 71 -3.05 -8.27 -6.16
N ILE A 72 -3.01 -9.35 -6.93
CA ILE A 72 -2.58 -9.34 -8.35
C ILE A 72 -3.50 -8.43 -9.17
N GLU A 73 -4.82 -8.56 -9.03
CA GLU A 73 -5.80 -7.71 -9.72
C GLU A 73 -5.55 -6.22 -9.44
N GLY A 74 -5.25 -5.86 -8.19
CA GLY A 74 -4.91 -4.49 -7.83
C GLY A 74 -3.63 -3.99 -8.50
N PHE A 75 -2.58 -4.81 -8.58
CA PHE A 75 -1.35 -4.44 -9.30
C PHE A 75 -1.56 -4.36 -10.82
N LYS A 76 -2.35 -5.28 -11.42
CA LYS A 76 -2.73 -5.21 -12.84
C LYS A 76 -3.49 -3.91 -13.13
N ALA A 77 -4.41 -3.52 -12.27
CA ALA A 77 -5.15 -2.26 -12.40
C ALA A 77 -4.22 -1.04 -12.31
N ILE A 78 -3.20 -1.06 -11.43
CA ILE A 78 -2.19 0.00 -11.35
C ILE A 78 -1.39 0.07 -12.65
N ALA A 79 -0.85 -1.05 -13.12
CA ALA A 79 -0.05 -1.11 -14.35
C ALA A 79 -0.82 -0.58 -15.56
N GLN A 80 -2.10 -0.95 -15.71
CA GLN A 80 -2.98 -0.41 -16.74
C GLN A 80 -3.16 1.10 -16.60
N HIS A 81 -3.41 1.59 -15.38
CA HIS A 81 -3.60 3.02 -15.11
C HIS A 81 -2.37 3.85 -15.47
N VAL A 82 -1.17 3.36 -15.14
CA VAL A 82 0.11 4.03 -15.46
C VAL A 82 0.67 3.64 -16.83
N ARG A 83 -0.09 2.89 -17.64
CA ARG A 83 0.25 2.47 -19.00
C ARG A 83 1.57 1.68 -19.10
N ILE A 84 1.87 0.89 -18.07
CA ILE A 84 2.93 -0.11 -18.13
C ILE A 84 2.41 -1.29 -18.95
N PRO A 85 3.11 -1.72 -20.01
CA PRO A 85 2.74 -2.92 -20.76
C PRO A 85 2.69 -4.11 -19.82
N LEU A 86 1.53 -4.76 -19.74
CA LEU A 86 1.44 -6.07 -19.13
C LEU A 86 2.12 -7.03 -20.10
N ALA A 87 3.21 -7.69 -19.68
CA ALA A 87 3.63 -8.93 -20.32
C ALA A 87 2.42 -9.87 -20.35
N SER A 88 2.38 -10.86 -21.24
CA SER A 88 1.28 -11.83 -21.38
C SER A 88 1.03 -12.59 -20.05
N ALA A 89 0.34 -11.92 -19.13
CA ALA A 89 0.24 -12.19 -17.69
C ALA A 89 -0.84 -13.24 -17.39
N GLU A 90 -1.21 -14.01 -18.40
CA GLU A 90 -2.12 -15.15 -18.31
C GLU A 90 -1.32 -16.38 -17.84
N MET A 91 -0.11 -16.59 -18.37
CA MET A 91 0.77 -17.69 -17.94
C MET A 91 1.32 -17.50 -16.50
N GLU A 92 1.63 -16.27 -16.10
CA GLU A 92 2.26 -15.99 -14.79
C GLU A 92 1.28 -16.08 -13.60
N GLN A 93 -0.02 -15.90 -13.85
CA GLN A 93 -1.02 -15.86 -12.77
C GLN A 93 -1.33 -17.26 -12.24
N GLU A 94 -1.42 -18.27 -13.12
CA GLU A 94 -1.56 -19.68 -12.73
C GLU A 94 -0.30 -20.19 -12.03
N GLU A 95 0.89 -19.85 -12.54
CA GLU A 95 2.17 -20.24 -11.95
C GLU A 95 2.38 -19.62 -10.56
N LEU A 96 2.04 -18.34 -10.37
CA LEU A 96 2.13 -17.67 -9.07
C LEU A 96 1.12 -18.24 -8.06
N LEU A 97 -0.11 -18.55 -8.48
CA LEU A 97 -1.11 -19.18 -7.62
C LEU A 97 -0.69 -20.62 -7.23
N SER A 98 -0.06 -21.36 -8.14
CA SER A 98 0.47 -22.71 -7.87
C SER A 98 1.66 -22.70 -6.89
N SER A 99 2.37 -21.58 -6.81
CA SER A 99 3.57 -21.41 -5.97
C SER A 99 3.26 -21.02 -4.52
N ILE A 100 2.01 -20.69 -4.22
CA ILE A 100 1.57 -20.30 -2.88
C ILE A 100 1.00 -21.54 -2.20
N LYS A 101 1.86 -22.20 -1.41
CA LYS A 101 1.54 -23.34 -0.55
C LYS A 101 1.07 -22.90 0.83
#